data_AF-A0A7S0E5P0-F1
#
_entry.id   AF-A0A7S0E5P0-F1
#
_cell.length_a   1.000
_cell.length_b   1.000
_cell.length_c   1.000
_cell.angle_alpha   90.00
_cell.angle_beta   90.00
_cell.angle_gamma   90.00
#
_symmetry.space_group_name_H-M   'P 1'
#
loop_
_entity.id
_entity.type
_entity.pdbx_description
1 polymer ?
#
loop_
_entity_poly.entity_id
_entity_poly.type
_entity_poly.pdbx_seq_one_letter_code
_entity_poly.pdbx_strand_id
1 'polypeptide(L)'
;VLDAKGARRVIFVSSGGRAELIGLNITGGNAKTGYKDRKELKYGGGAVYVASGGEARLIDSNVYQNEASYLGGGLFIDGKATLIRTDVYDNAATLYGGGLYIRGT
;
A
#
# COMPACT_ATOMS: atom_id res chain seq x y z
N VAL A 1 5.08 -13.71 6.27
CA VAL A 1 5.40 -12.27 6.43
C VAL A 1 6.04 -11.79 5.14
N LEU A 2 5.58 -10.67 4.59
CA LEU A 2 6.21 -9.95 3.48
C LEU A 2 6.77 -8.65 4.04
N ASP A 3 8.09 -8.57 4.16
CA ASP A 3 8.79 -7.45 4.77
C ASP A 3 9.76 -6.82 3.76
N ALA A 4 9.57 -5.54 3.45
CA ALA A 4 10.45 -4.79 2.55
C ALA A 4 11.65 -4.12 3.25
N LYS A 5 11.79 -4.25 4.58
CA LYS A 5 12.94 -3.77 5.38
C LYS A 5 13.30 -2.30 5.16
N GLY A 6 12.29 -1.47 4.95
CA GLY A 6 12.43 -0.04 4.70
C GLY A 6 12.99 0.32 3.32
N ALA A 7 13.25 -0.67 2.45
CA ALA A 7 13.95 -0.44 1.18
C ALA A 7 13.04 0.17 0.10
N ARG A 8 11.80 -0.31 0.02
CA ARG A 8 10.80 0.11 -0.99
C ARG A 8 9.40 -0.29 -0.56
N ARG A 9 8.41 0.00 -1.41
CA ARG A 9 7.05 -0.53 -1.29
C ARG A 9 7.05 -2.06 -1.36
N VAL A 10 6.15 -2.71 -0.61
CA VAL A 10 6.03 -4.17 -0.58
C VAL A 10 5.35 -4.69 -1.85
N ILE A 11 4.15 -4.19 -2.18
CA ILE A 11 3.33 -4.67 -3.31
C ILE A 11 2.83 -3.49 -4.15
N PHE A 12 2.89 -3.66 -5.47
CA PHE A 12 2.29 -2.75 -6.44
C PHE A 12 1.37 -3.53 -7.37
N VAL A 13 0.09 -3.16 -7.39
CA VAL A 13 -0.92 -3.71 -8.30
C VAL A 13 -1.13 -2.69 -9.40
N SER A 14 -0.56 -2.95 -10.58
CA SER A 14 -0.69 -2.08 -11.75
C SER A 14 -2.09 -2.17 -12.38
N SER A 15 -2.40 -1.27 -13.30
CA SER A 15 -3.61 -1.36 -14.14
C SER A 15 -3.73 -2.75 -14.80
N GLY A 16 -4.92 -3.34 -14.76
CA GLY A 16 -5.21 -4.70 -15.24
C GLY A 16 -4.64 -5.81 -14.33
N GLY A 17 -3.82 -5.45 -13.35
CA GLY A 17 -3.29 -6.37 -12.36
C GLY A 17 -4.33 -6.74 -11.33
N ARG A 18 -4.29 -8.00 -10.89
CA ARG A 18 -5.14 -8.52 -9.80
C ARG A 18 -4.27 -9.21 -8.77
N ALA A 19 -4.50 -8.91 -7.50
CA ALA A 19 -3.79 -9.54 -6.40
C ALA A 19 -4.76 -10.02 -5.31
N GLU A 20 -4.62 -11.29 -4.93
CA GLU A 20 -5.25 -11.86 -3.75
C GLU A 20 -4.19 -12.04 -2.66
N LEU A 21 -4.36 -11.34 -1.55
CA LEU A 21 -3.42 -11.24 -0.44
C LEU A 21 -4.10 -11.81 0.80
N ILE A 22 -3.83 -13.09 1.08
CA ILE A 22 -4.59 -13.88 2.06
C ILE A 22 -3.65 -14.37 3.16
N GLY A 23 -3.99 -14.11 4.43
CA GLY A 23 -3.20 -14.60 5.57
C GLY A 23 -1.83 -13.93 5.70
N LEU A 24 -1.67 -12.69 5.22
CA LEU A 24 -0.36 -12.05 5.10
C LEU A 24 -0.14 -10.99 6.17
N ASN A 25 1.06 -11.00 6.76
CA ASN A 25 1.63 -9.88 7.50
C ASN A 25 2.50 -9.06 6.54
N ILE A 26 2.11 -7.82 6.22
CA ILE A 26 2.71 -6.95 5.21
C ILE A 26 3.33 -5.73 5.92
N THR A 27 4.66 -5.63 5.88
CA THR A 27 5.40 -4.69 6.75
C THR A 27 6.70 -4.16 6.14
N GLY A 28 7.32 -3.20 6.82
CA GLY A 28 8.60 -2.60 6.45
C GLY A 28 8.58 -1.90 5.10
N GLY A 29 7.40 -1.59 4.59
CA GLY A 29 7.21 -0.91 3.33
C GLY A 29 7.56 0.57 3.41
N ASN A 30 8.37 1.06 2.48
CA ASN A 30 8.77 2.46 2.45
C ASN A 30 8.61 3.07 1.05
N ALA A 31 7.63 3.95 0.90
CA ALA A 31 7.40 4.72 -0.32
C ALA A 31 8.09 6.10 -0.32
N LYS A 32 8.92 6.42 0.69
CA LYS A 32 9.61 7.71 0.82
C LYS A 32 10.82 7.84 -0.10
N THR A 33 11.51 6.75 -0.39
CA THR A 33 12.91 6.77 -0.89
C THR A 33 13.12 6.24 -2.32
N GLY A 34 12.11 5.68 -2.99
CA GLY A 34 12.39 4.73 -4.08
C GLY A 34 12.29 5.20 -5.54
N TYR A 35 11.64 6.32 -5.86
CA TYR A 35 11.24 6.59 -7.26
C TYR A 35 11.65 7.97 -7.75
N LYS A 36 12.97 8.22 -7.88
CA LYS A 36 13.44 9.45 -8.54
C LYS A 36 12.83 9.60 -9.95
N ASP A 37 12.61 8.49 -10.64
CA ASP A 37 12.33 8.47 -12.08
C ASP A 37 10.92 7.97 -12.46
N ARG A 38 10.08 7.54 -11.51
CA ARG A 38 8.70 7.10 -11.77
C ARG A 38 7.70 7.90 -10.95
N LYS A 39 7.20 8.98 -11.55
CA LYS A 39 6.26 9.94 -10.96
C LYS A 39 5.04 9.24 -10.35
N GLU A 40 4.47 8.25 -11.02
CA GLU A 40 3.27 7.51 -10.56
C GLU A 40 3.46 6.70 -9.27
N LEU A 41 4.70 6.34 -8.91
CA LEU A 41 5.01 5.50 -7.75
C LEU A 41 5.45 6.32 -6.52
N LYS A 42 5.55 7.65 -6.66
CA LYS A 42 6.06 8.56 -5.61
C LYS A 42 5.07 8.88 -4.50
N TYR A 43 3.79 8.54 -4.65
CA TYR A 43 2.75 9.26 -3.91
C TYR A 43 2.03 8.48 -2.81
N GLY A 44 2.28 7.18 -2.63
CA GLY A 44 1.67 6.51 -1.48
C GLY A 44 1.76 5.00 -1.42
N GLY A 45 1.17 4.40 -0.39
CA GLY A 45 1.09 2.96 -0.19
C GLY A 45 2.44 2.39 0.20
N GLY A 46 2.97 2.73 1.37
CA GLY A 46 4.24 2.16 1.85
C GLY A 46 4.22 0.63 1.78
N ALA A 47 3.09 0.01 2.12
CA ALA A 47 2.88 -1.43 1.95
C ALA A 47 2.34 -1.76 0.55
N VAL A 48 1.09 -1.37 0.28
CA VAL A 48 0.35 -1.75 -0.93
C VAL A 48 -0.11 -0.50 -1.67
N TYR A 49 0.20 -0.43 -2.96
CA TYR A 49 -0.39 0.55 -3.86
C TYR A 49 -1.19 -0.17 -4.93
N VAL A 50 -2.48 0.15 -5.02
CA VAL A 50 -3.38 -0.30 -6.08
C VAL A 50 -3.62 0.86 -7.03
N ALA A 51 -2.98 0.83 -8.21
CA ALA A 51 -3.16 1.84 -9.24
C ALA A 51 -4.57 1.80 -9.82
N SER A 52 -4.99 2.90 -10.47
CA SER A 52 -6.19 2.91 -11.31
C SER A 52 -6.22 1.71 -12.28
N GLY A 53 -7.38 1.07 -12.37
CA GLY A 53 -7.60 -0.17 -13.13
C GLY A 53 -7.01 -1.45 -12.50
N GLY A 54 -6.29 -1.34 -11.38
CA GLY A 54 -5.83 -2.48 -10.59
C GLY A 54 -6.86 -2.92 -9.55
N GLU A 55 -6.82 -4.20 -9.17
CA GLU A 55 -7.72 -4.78 -8.17
C GLU A 55 -6.96 -5.58 -7.11
N ALA A 56 -7.24 -5.31 -5.83
CA ALA A 56 -6.67 -6.07 -4.72
C ALA A 56 -7.75 -6.59 -3.76
N ARG A 57 -7.56 -7.81 -3.27
CA ARG A 57 -8.35 -8.38 -2.17
C ARG A 57 -7.40 -8.73 -1.04
N LEU A 58 -7.55 -8.06 0.10
CA LEU A 58 -6.86 -8.41 1.34
C LEU A 58 -7.84 -9.14 2.24
N ILE A 59 -7.46 -10.35 2.67
CA ILE A 59 -8.31 -11.21 3.48
C ILE A 59 -7.45 -11.76 4.62
N ASP A 60 -7.96 -11.67 5.86
CA ASP A 60 -7.27 -12.23 7.04
C ASP A 60 -5.80 -11.78 7.14
N SER A 61 -5.53 -10.50 6.88
CA SER A 61 -4.18 -9.97 6.71
C SER A 61 -3.92 -8.79 7.63
N ASN A 62 -2.66 -8.52 7.91
CA ASN A 62 -2.20 -7.39 8.70
C ASN A 62 -1.30 -6.50 7.85
N VAL A 63 -1.58 -5.20 7.80
CA VAL A 63 -0.75 -4.20 7.14
C VAL A 63 -0.24 -3.24 8.21
N TYR A 64 1.05 -3.31 8.54
CA TYR A 64 1.61 -2.57 9.68
C TYR A 64 3.06 -2.15 9.51
N GLN A 65 3.46 -1.08 10.22
CA GLN A 65 4.83 -0.54 10.19
C GLN A 65 5.32 -0.21 8.77
N ASN A 66 4.43 0.40 7.97
CA ASN A 66 4.75 0.90 6.65
C ASN A 66 4.65 2.42 6.60
N GLU A 67 5.47 3.03 5.74
CA GLU A 67 5.62 4.47 5.67
C GLU A 67 5.54 5.00 4.24
N ALA A 68 4.92 6.17 4.07
CA ALA A 68 4.86 6.89 2.80
C ALA A 68 5.12 8.40 3.00
N SER A 69 5.66 9.07 1.97
CA SER A 69 5.88 10.53 2.03
C SER A 69 4.60 11.35 1.84
N TYR A 70 3.53 10.77 1.28
CA TYR A 70 2.35 11.54 0.90
C TYR A 70 1.06 10.84 1.34
N LEU A 71 0.66 9.76 0.67
CA LEU A 71 -0.67 9.16 0.86
C LEU A 71 -0.55 7.73 1.37
N GLY A 72 -1.41 7.31 2.30
CA GLY A 72 -1.59 5.89 2.58
C GLY A 72 -0.33 5.18 3.05
N GLY A 73 0.12 5.38 4.28
CA GLY A 73 1.35 4.75 4.79
C GLY A 73 1.31 3.23 4.66
N GLY A 74 0.16 2.63 4.98
CA GLY A 74 -0.13 1.22 4.72
C GLY A 74 -0.57 1.01 3.28
N LEU A 75 -1.78 1.47 2.96
CA LEU A 75 -2.41 1.27 1.67
C LEU A 75 -2.73 2.60 0.98
N PHE A 76 -2.40 2.67 -0.31
CA PHE A 76 -2.92 3.69 -1.20
C PHE A 76 -3.77 3.02 -2.29
N ILE A 77 -5.04 3.40 -2.38
CA ILE A 77 -6.01 2.84 -3.32
C ILE A 77 -6.45 3.93 -4.31
N ASP A 78 -6.04 3.76 -5.57
CA ASP A 78 -6.48 4.54 -6.74
C ASP A 78 -7.31 3.67 -7.71
N GLY A 79 -7.19 2.34 -7.61
CA GLY A 79 -8.06 1.36 -8.23
C GLY A 79 -9.13 0.82 -7.27
N LYS A 80 -9.37 -0.49 -7.29
CA LYS A 80 -10.35 -1.15 -6.42
C LYS A 80 -9.67 -2.03 -5.38
N ALA A 81 -10.09 -1.90 -4.13
CA ALA A 81 -9.66 -2.80 -3.06
C ALA A 81 -10.83 -3.32 -2.24
N THR A 82 -10.75 -4.57 -1.80
CA THR A 82 -11.64 -5.16 -0.80
C THR A 82 -10.81 -5.64 0.37
N LEU A 83 -11.12 -5.19 1.58
CA LEU A 83 -10.46 -5.60 2.82
C LEU A 83 -11.48 -6.39 3.65
N ILE A 84 -11.16 -7.63 4.00
CA ILE A 84 -12.02 -8.52 4.79
C ILE A 84 -11.19 -9.03 5.97
N ARG A 85 -11.64 -8.76 7.20
CA ARG A 85 -10.92 -9.16 8.43
C ARG A 85 -9.43 -8.82 8.34
N THR A 86 -9.16 -7.59 7.90
CA THR A 86 -7.80 -7.10 7.66
C THR A 86 -7.54 -5.92 8.56
N ASP A 87 -6.47 -6.01 9.35
CA ASP A 87 -6.06 -4.93 10.25
C ASP A 87 -5.03 -4.04 9.57
N VAL A 88 -5.22 -2.73 9.69
CA VAL A 88 -4.32 -1.71 9.13
C VAL A 88 -3.93 -0.76 10.25
N TYR A 89 -2.76 -0.96 10.85
CA TYR A 89 -2.33 -0.28 12.07
C TYR A 89 -0.85 0.11 12.02
N ASP A 90 -0.39 1.02 12.86
CA ASP A 90 1.02 1.46 12.95
C ASP A 90 1.66 1.83 11.61
N ASN A 91 0.89 2.43 10.71
CA ASN A 91 1.40 2.94 9.44
C ASN A 91 1.41 4.48 9.45
N ALA A 92 2.38 5.07 8.76
CA ALA A 92 2.59 6.51 8.77
C ALA A 92 2.62 7.10 7.35
N ALA A 93 1.94 8.22 7.15
CA ALA A 93 2.04 9.05 5.96
C ALA A 93 2.20 10.51 6.37
N THR A 94 3.04 11.27 5.68
CA THR A 94 3.27 12.68 6.03
C THR A 94 2.07 13.57 5.71
N LEU A 95 1.30 13.28 4.64
CA LEU A 95 0.22 14.16 4.19
C LEU A 95 -1.16 13.64 4.56
N TYR A 96 -1.58 12.48 4.04
CA TYR A 96 -2.93 11.96 4.27
C TYR A 96 -2.96 10.44 4.47
N GLY A 97 -3.76 9.99 5.44
CA GLY A 97 -4.08 8.58 5.66
C GLY A 97 -2.87 7.75 6.08
N GLY A 98 -2.49 7.79 7.36
CA GLY A 98 -1.40 6.95 7.87
C GLY A 98 -1.61 5.45 7.58
N GLY A 99 -2.79 4.94 7.88
CA GLY A 99 -3.20 3.56 7.53
C GLY A 99 -3.55 3.40 6.05
N LEU A 100 -4.60 4.11 5.62
CA LEU A 100 -5.24 3.93 4.33
C LEU A 100 -5.59 5.30 3.74
N TYR A 101 -5.32 5.48 2.46
CA TYR A 101 -5.84 6.58 1.67
C TYR A 101 -6.53 6.04 0.43
N ILE A 102 -7.78 6.46 0.19
CA ILE A 102 -8.56 6.11 -0.99
C ILE A 102 -8.72 7.37 -1.82
N ARG A 103 -8.18 7.36 -3.04
CA ARG A 103 -8.48 8.38 -4.04
C ARG A 103 -9.79 7.97 -4.69
N GLY A 104 -10.90 8.50 -4.17
CA GLY A 104 -12.22 8.26 -4.73
C GLY A 104 -12.24 8.63 -6.21
N THR A 105 -12.87 7.79 -7.01
CA THR A 105 -13.28 8.08 -8.38
C THR A 105 -14.80 8.13 -8.46
#